data_AF-A0A9D1WPU1-F1
#
_entry.id   AF-A0A9D1WPU1-F1
#
_cell.length_a   1.000
_cell.length_b   1.000
_cell.length_c   1.000
_cell.angle_alpha   90.00
_cell.angle_beta   90.00
_cell.angle_gamma   90.00
#
_symmetry.space_group_name_H-M   'P 1'
#
loop_
_entity.id
_entity.type
_entity.pdbx_description
1 polymer ?
#
loop_
_entity_poly.entity_id
_entity_poly.type
_entity_poly.pdbx_seq_one_letter_code
_entity_poly.pdbx_strand_id
1 'polypeptide(L)'
;MKLYDNIPVERPLTPLLDTLDTPASLRVMTNEQLLQVADELRAYLLYSVGRSGGHFGAGLGVVELTVALHHALDTPEDRLVWDVGHQA
;
A
#
# COMPACT_ATOMS: atom_id res chain seq x y z
N MET A 1 0.07 -6.97 10.81
CA MET A 1 -1.03 -6.02 10.54
C MET A 1 -1.22 -5.13 11.75
N LYS A 2 -0.82 -3.87 11.61
CA LYS A 2 -1.10 -2.84 12.62
C LYS A 2 -2.58 -2.43 12.59
N LEU A 3 -3.14 -2.27 13.79
CA LEU A 3 -4.48 -1.71 13.99
C LEU A 3 -4.36 -0.19 14.18
N TYR A 4 -5.30 0.55 13.60
CA TYR A 4 -5.36 2.01 13.71
C TYR A 4 -6.73 2.39 14.27
N ASP A 5 -6.75 2.97 15.47
CA ASP A 5 -7.99 3.42 16.12
C ASP A 5 -8.37 4.85 15.70
N ASN A 6 -7.41 5.61 15.16
CA ASN A 6 -7.58 6.97 14.70
C ASN A 6 -6.75 7.23 13.44
N ILE A 7 -7.18 8.20 12.64
CA ILE A 7 -6.43 8.65 11.45
C ILE A 7 -5.21 9.48 11.92
N PRO A 8 -3.96 9.14 11.50
CA PRO A 8 -2.79 9.91 11.86
C PRO A 8 -2.86 11.35 11.35
N VAL A 9 -2.56 12.32 12.22
CA VAL A 9 -2.53 13.75 11.88
C VAL A 9 -1.15 14.22 11.40
N GLU A 10 -0.10 13.46 11.72
CA GLU A 10 1.28 13.68 11.30
C GLU A 10 1.74 12.60 10.32
N ARG A 11 2.72 12.94 9.46
CA ARG A 11 3.27 11.98 8.51
C ARG A 11 3.92 10.82 9.29
N PRO A 12 3.49 9.57 9.09
CA PRO A 12 4.08 8.43 9.77
C PRO A 12 5.52 8.20 9.31
N LEU A 13 6.33 7.62 10.19
CA LEU A 13 7.65 7.13 9.82
C LEU A 13 7.50 5.89 8.94
N THR A 14 8.08 5.96 7.75
CA THR A 14 7.98 4.93 6.71
C THR A 14 9.36 4.56 6.16
N PRO A 15 10.33 4.19 7.02
CA PRO A 15 11.73 4.09 6.65
C PRO A 15 12.04 3.02 5.60
N LEU A 16 11.23 1.97 5.46
CA LEU A 16 11.44 0.97 4.42
C LEU A 16 10.74 1.42 3.13
N LEU A 17 9.48 1.85 3.22
CA LEU A 17 8.72 2.37 2.08
C LEU A 17 9.39 3.58 1.43
N ASP A 18 9.98 4.49 2.21
CA ASP A 18 10.71 5.67 1.74
C ASP A 18 11.98 5.33 0.94
N THR A 19 12.44 4.07 0.95
CA THR A 19 13.57 3.59 0.12
C THR A 19 13.13 3.02 -1.23
N LEU A 20 11.82 2.96 -1.50
CA LEU A 20 11.27 2.36 -2.71
C LEU A 20 10.87 3.42 -3.74
N ASP A 21 11.66 3.53 -4.80
CA ASP A 21 11.32 4.38 -5.94
C ASP A 21 10.34 3.69 -6.91
N THR A 22 10.34 2.34 -6.96
CA THR A 22 9.50 1.57 -7.88
C THR A 22 8.99 0.27 -7.25
N PRO A 23 7.86 -0.30 -7.73
CA PRO A 23 7.35 -1.59 -7.25
C PRO A 23 8.29 -2.78 -7.55
N ALA A 24 9.19 -2.65 -8.53
CA ALA A 24 10.12 -3.73 -8.90
C ALA A 24 11.03 -4.13 -7.72
N SER A 25 11.36 -3.18 -6.84
CA SER A 25 12.14 -3.44 -5.62
C SER A 25 11.48 -4.44 -4.66
N LEU A 26 10.15 -4.61 -4.73
CA LEU A 26 9.42 -5.55 -3.87
C LEU A 26 9.77 -7.01 -4.16
N ARG A 27 10.19 -7.35 -5.37
CA ARG A 27 10.41 -8.74 -5.81
C ARG A 27 11.59 -9.43 -5.15
N VAL A 28 12.56 -8.65 -4.68
CA VAL A 28 13.76 -9.14 -4.00
C VAL A 28 13.65 -9.08 -2.47
N MET A 29 12.50 -8.65 -1.94
CA MET A 29 12.26 -8.52 -0.52
C MET A 29 11.89 -9.85 0.14
N THR A 30 12.24 -10.00 1.41
CA THR A 30 11.74 -11.10 2.25
C THR A 30 10.29 -10.88 2.65
N ASN A 31 9.62 -11.94 3.09
CA ASN A 31 8.25 -11.85 3.60
C ASN A 31 8.11 -10.86 4.76
N GLU A 32 9.09 -10.78 5.66
CA GLU A 32 9.06 -9.80 6.76
C GLU A 32 9.12 -8.36 6.25
N GLN A 33 9.96 -8.11 5.24
CA GLN A 33 10.05 -6.79 4.60
C GLN A 33 8.76 -6.42 3.88
N LEU A 34 8.11 -7.37 3.18
CA LEU A 34 6.83 -7.14 2.53
C LEU A 34 5.73 -6.79 3.54
N LEU A 35 5.69 -7.48 4.68
CA LEU A 35 4.76 -7.16 5.77
C LEU A 35 5.01 -5.76 6.34
N GLN A 36 6.29 -5.38 6.51
CA GLN A 36 6.64 -4.03 6.95
C GLN A 36 6.22 -2.97 5.94
N VAL A 37 6.48 -3.18 4.64
CA VAL A 37 6.03 -2.27 3.57
C VAL A 37 4.51 -2.12 3.60
N ALA A 38 3.76 -3.20 3.77
CA ALA A 38 2.29 -3.14 3.84
C ALA A 38 1.81 -2.31 5.04
N ASP A 39 2.40 -2.49 6.22
CA ASP A 39 2.07 -1.70 7.41
C ASP A 39 2.44 -0.20 7.23
N GLU A 40 3.60 0.10 6.64
CA GLU A 40 4.05 1.47 6.36
C GLU A 40 3.18 2.16 5.30
N LEU A 41 2.86 1.46 4.22
CA LEU A 41 1.98 1.94 3.15
C LEU A 41 0.58 2.24 3.68
N ARG A 42 0.03 1.36 4.53
CA ARG A 42 -1.25 1.59 5.20
C ARG A 42 -1.24 2.86 6.05
N ALA A 43 -0.22 3.01 6.91
CA ALA A 43 -0.07 4.21 7.72
C ALA A 43 -0.03 5.48 6.85
N TYR A 44 0.77 5.46 5.78
CA TYR A 44 0.93 6.60 4.88
C TYR A 44 -0.37 6.94 4.14
N LEU A 45 -1.12 5.94 3.67
CA LEU A 45 -2.41 6.12 3.05
C LEU A 45 -3.43 6.74 4.01
N LEU A 46 -3.51 6.24 5.25
CA LEU A 46 -4.39 6.80 6.27
C LEU A 46 -4.08 8.28 6.53
N TYR A 47 -2.81 8.62 6.74
CA TYR A 47 -2.37 10.00 6.89
C TYR A 47 -2.76 10.86 5.68
N SER A 48 -2.39 10.42 4.48
CA SER A 48 -2.58 11.19 3.25
C SER A 48 -4.06 11.47 2.95
N VAL A 49 -4.93 10.48 3.17
CA VAL A 49 -6.38 10.62 2.99
C VAL A 49 -6.99 11.51 4.08
N GLY A 50 -6.52 11.38 5.33
CA GLY A 50 -6.94 12.26 6.43
C GLY A 50 -6.68 13.73 6.15
N ARG A 51 -5.65 14.03 5.33
CA ARG A 51 -5.31 15.40 4.90
C ARG A 51 -6.18 15.90 3.74
N SER A 52 -6.57 15.03 2.81
CA SER A 52 -7.26 15.40 1.56
C SER A 52 -8.79 15.35 1.64
N GLY A 53 -9.37 14.58 2.57
CA GLY A 53 -10.81 14.45 2.76
C GLY A 53 -11.51 13.77 1.59
N GLY A 54 -11.51 12.43 1.55
CA GLY A 54 -12.14 11.64 0.48
C GLY A 54 -12.58 10.24 0.90
N HIS A 55 -13.39 9.58 0.06
CA HIS A 55 -13.85 8.21 0.25
C HIS A 55 -12.75 7.22 -0.17
N PHE A 56 -12.04 6.64 0.80
CA PHE A 56 -10.90 5.74 0.52
C PHE A 56 -10.94 4.40 1.28
N GLY A 57 -12.10 4.03 1.84
CA GLY A 57 -12.27 2.72 2.50
C GLY A 57 -11.90 1.54 1.59
N ALA A 58 -12.08 1.68 0.27
CA ALA A 58 -11.74 0.66 -0.72
C ALA A 58 -10.21 0.42 -0.85
N GLY A 59 -9.39 1.47 -0.75
CA GLY A 59 -7.93 1.35 -0.92
C GLY A 59 -7.21 0.68 0.25
N LEU A 60 -7.75 0.81 1.47
CA LEU A 60 -7.14 0.22 2.67
C LEU A 60 -7.28 -1.32 2.73
N GLY A 61 -8.33 -1.86 2.10
CA GLY A 61 -8.61 -3.30 2.07
C GLY A 61 -7.73 -4.10 1.11
N VAL A 62 -7.00 -3.42 0.21
CA VAL A 62 -6.20 -4.08 -0.86
C VAL A 62 -4.69 -3.85 -0.72
N VAL A 63 -4.22 -3.29 0.41
CA VAL A 63 -2.79 -2.96 0.61
C VAL A 63 -1.90 -4.20 0.49
N GLU A 64 -2.20 -5.26 1.25
CA GLU A 64 -1.42 -6.50 1.21
C GLU A 64 -1.48 -7.17 -0.16
N LEU A 65 -2.67 -7.17 -0.78
CA LEU A 65 -2.85 -7.76 -2.11
C LEU A 65 -2.00 -7.02 -3.14
N THR A 66 -1.98 -5.68 -3.08
CA THR A 66 -1.17 -4.85 -3.99
C THR A 66 0.32 -5.13 -3.83
N VAL A 67 0.81 -5.20 -2.58
CA VAL A 67 2.22 -5.54 -2.29
C VAL A 67 2.56 -6.95 -2.77
N ALA A 68 1.69 -7.93 -2.51
CA ALA A 68 1.90 -9.31 -2.92
C ALA A 68 1.91 -9.46 -4.45
N LEU A 69 1.02 -8.76 -5.17
CA LEU A 69 0.98 -8.78 -6.63
C LEU A 69 2.26 -8.20 -7.24
N HIS A 70 2.74 -7.07 -6.74
CA HIS A 70 4.00 -6.50 -7.24
C HIS A 70 5.25 -7.27 -6.82
N HIS A 71 5.18 -8.08 -5.76
CA HIS A 71 6.23 -9.03 -5.41
C HIS A 71 6.23 -10.25 -6.35
N ALA A 72 5.05 -10.76 -6.71
CA ALA A 72 4.90 -11.99 -7.50
C ALA A 72 4.93 -11.79 -9.02
N LEU A 73 4.54 -10.62 -9.52
CA LEU A 73 4.39 -10.32 -10.94
C LEU A 73 5.50 -9.38 -11.46
N ASP A 74 5.81 -9.51 -12.75
CA ASP A 74 6.75 -8.65 -13.46
C ASP A 74 6.11 -7.37 -14.01
N THR A 75 5.48 -6.55 -13.16
CA THR A 75 4.90 -5.28 -13.64
C THR A 75 6.01 -4.28 -14.03
N PRO A 76 5.95 -3.60 -15.19
CA PRO A 76 4.78 -3.44 -16.05
C PRO A 76 4.65 -4.43 -17.23
N GLU A 77 5.58 -5.39 -17.39
CA GLU A 77 5.48 -6.43 -18.42
C GLU A 77 4.23 -7.30 -18.21
N ASP A 78 4.05 -7.78 -16.98
CA ASP A 78 2.79 -8.35 -16.51
C ASP A 78 1.79 -7.21 -16.29
N ARG A 79 0.64 -7.32 -16.97
CA ARG A 79 -0.42 -6.31 -16.89
C ARG A 79 -1.34 -6.59 -15.71
N LEU A 80 -1.32 -5.70 -14.73
CA LEU A 80 -2.25 -5.71 -13.59
C LEU A 80 -3.43 -4.76 -13.85
N VAL A 81 -4.65 -5.27 -13.71
CA VAL A 81 -5.89 -4.49 -13.86
C VAL A 81 -6.69 -4.58 -12.56
N TRP A 82 -7.05 -3.43 -12.01
CA TRP A 82 -7.97 -3.33 -10.87
C TRP A 82 -9.38 -3.04 -11.39
N ASP A 83 -10.30 -3.98 -11.18
CA ASP A 83 -11.72 -3.70 -11.36
C ASP A 83 -12.20 -2.83 -10.19
N VAL A 84 -13.00 -1.82 -10.50
CA VAL A 84 -13.53 -0.87 -9.52
C VAL A 84 -14.77 -1.45 -8.82
N GLY A 85 -15.50 -2.36 -9.48
CA GLY A 85 -16.77 -2.91 -8.99
C GLY A 85 -17.91 -1.87 -8.93
N HIS A 86 -18.96 -2.13 -9.74
CA HIS A 86 -20.20 -1.36 -9.95
C HIS A 86 -20.07 0.03 -10.60
N GLN A 87 -20.24 0.01 -11.93
CA GLN A 87 -20.93 1.05 -12.65
C GLN A 87 -22.40 1.04 -12.21
N ALA A 88 -22.82 2.05 -11.46
CA ALA A 88 -24.20 2.43 -11.20
C ALA A 88 -24.27 3.96 -11.12
#